data_AF-A0A2U3AZ51-F1
#
_entry.id   AF-A0A2U3AZ51-F1
#
_cell.length_a   1.000
_cell.length_b   1.000
_cell.length_c   1.000
_cell.angle_alpha   90.00
_cell.angle_beta   90.00
_cell.angle_gamma   90.00
#
_symmetry.space_group_name_H-M   'P 1'
#
loop_
_entity.id
_entity.type
_entity.pdbx_description
1 polymer ?
#
loop_
_entity_poly.entity_id
_entity_poly.type
_entity_poly.pdbx_seq_one_letter_code
_entity_poly.pdbx_strand_id
1 'polypeptide(L)'
;MLYKKESHLRSIIKGISWRIIATTDTILVVLLVTCLSGNCSIDDALKIGFFEFFIKLAIYYFHERIWQFALKDAEVTKRQTLYKTISWRVIATTMTFIISGTILDVFGETALYIALIELFSKFILYYLHERMWLKLPLGKIRNFFFPKKNH
;
A
#
# COMPACT_ATOMS: atom_id res chain seq x y z
N MET A 1 25.61 6.72 4.63
CA MET A 1 24.63 7.32 3.68
C MET A 1 24.02 8.54 4.33
N LEU A 2 24.33 9.75 3.84
CA LEU A 2 23.71 10.98 4.34
C LEU A 2 22.26 11.04 3.87
N TYR A 3 21.32 11.08 4.83
CA TYR A 3 19.89 11.19 4.57
C TYR A 3 19.58 12.60 4.05
N LYS A 4 19.72 12.80 2.74
CA LYS A 4 19.42 14.08 2.09
C LYS A 4 17.90 14.28 2.12
N LYS A 5 17.43 15.37 2.75
CA LYS A 5 16.00 15.72 2.88
C LYS A 5 15.32 15.61 1.51
N GLU A 6 14.41 14.64 1.35
CA GLU A 6 13.67 14.46 0.10
C GLU A 6 12.85 15.72 -0.20
N SER A 7 12.81 16.14 -1.47
CA SER A 7 11.89 17.20 -1.90
C SER A 7 10.45 16.76 -1.67
N HIS A 8 9.59 17.68 -1.19
CA HIS A 8 8.16 17.43 -0.97
C HIS A 8 7.49 16.83 -2.22
N LEU A 9 7.87 17.29 -3.42
CA LEU A 9 7.37 16.74 -4.70
C LEU A 9 7.79 15.29 -4.92
N ARG A 10 9.02 14.92 -4.56
CA ARG A 10 9.50 13.55 -4.71
C ARG A 10 8.73 12.59 -3.81
N SER A 11 8.44 13.00 -2.58
CA SER A 11 7.65 12.21 -1.62
C SER A 11 6.21 11.99 -2.11
N ILE A 12 5.56 13.03 -2.66
CA ILE A 12 4.20 12.93 -3.22
C ILE A 12 4.18 11.97 -4.43
N ILE A 13 5.08 12.15 -5.40
CA ILE A 13 5.14 11.31 -6.60
C ILE A 13 5.46 9.86 -6.23
N LYS A 14 6.39 9.66 -5.29
CA LYS A 14 6.72 8.33 -4.76
C LYS A 14 5.49 7.68 -4.12
N GLY A 15 4.73 8.41 -3.30
CA GLY A 15 3.48 7.92 -2.70
C GLY A 15 2.41 7.54 -3.73
N ILE A 16 2.22 8.37 -4.78
CA ILE A 16 1.27 8.05 -5.86
C ILE A 16 1.72 6.82 -6.64
N SER A 17 3.01 6.74 -7.00
CA SER A 17 3.54 5.59 -7.73
C SER A 17 3.40 4.28 -6.95
N TRP A 18 3.59 4.31 -5.63
CA TRP A 18 3.36 3.15 -4.78
C TRP A 18 1.91 2.71 -4.77
N ARG A 19 0.96 3.65 -4.70
CA ARG A 19 -0.47 3.34 -4.72
C ARG A 19 -0.88 2.65 -6.02
N ILE A 20 -0.40 3.12 -7.17
CA ILE A 20 -0.68 2.50 -8.47
C ILE A 20 -0.13 1.07 -8.51
N ILE A 21 1.11 0.86 -8.06
CA ILE A 21 1.71 -0.48 -8.05
C ILE A 21 0.94 -1.42 -7.11
N ALA A 22 0.58 -0.96 -5.92
CA ALA A 22 -0.13 -1.77 -4.93
C ALA A 22 -1.56 -2.13 -5.37
N THR A 23 -2.29 -1.22 -6.03
CA THR A 23 -3.63 -1.52 -6.55
C THR A 23 -3.55 -2.51 -7.71
N THR A 24 -2.59 -2.32 -8.62
CA THR A 24 -2.39 -3.25 -9.74
C THR A 24 -1.99 -4.63 -9.24
N ASP A 25 -1.09 -4.72 -8.26
CA ASP A 25 -0.70 -5.99 -7.64
C ASP A 25 -1.91 -6.74 -7.06
N THR A 26 -2.78 -6.05 -6.34
CA THR A 26 -4.00 -6.66 -5.77
C THR A 26 -4.88 -7.25 -6.86
N ILE A 27 -5.15 -6.49 -7.92
CA ILE A 27 -5.97 -6.96 -9.04
C ILE A 27 -5.32 -8.20 -9.67
N LEU A 28 -4.01 -8.18 -9.89
CA LEU A 28 -3.27 -9.32 -10.46
C LEU A 28 -3.27 -10.54 -9.55
N VAL A 29 -3.10 -10.37 -8.24
CA VAL A 29 -3.11 -11.47 -7.26
C VAL A 29 -4.50 -12.10 -7.20
N VAL A 30 -5.55 -11.28 -7.11
CA VAL A 30 -6.93 -11.79 -7.09
C VAL A 30 -7.24 -12.53 -8.40
N LEU A 31 -6.89 -11.97 -9.56
CA LEU A 31 -7.03 -12.65 -10.85
C LEU A 31 -6.29 -13.98 -10.85
N LEU A 32 -5.02 -13.99 -10.46
CA LEU A 32 -4.21 -15.19 -10.44
C LEU A 32 -4.84 -16.29 -9.58
N VAL A 33 -5.23 -15.97 -8.34
CA VAL A 33 -5.79 -16.95 -7.41
C VAL A 33 -7.17 -17.45 -7.85
N THR A 34 -8.04 -16.56 -8.34
CA THR A 34 -9.39 -16.93 -8.79
C THR A 34 -9.35 -17.77 -10.07
N CYS A 35 -8.48 -17.42 -11.04
CA CYS A 35 -8.32 -18.22 -12.25
C CYS A 35 -7.66 -19.58 -11.96
N LEU A 36 -6.71 -19.66 -11.00
CA LEU A 36 -6.18 -20.95 -10.53
C LEU A 36 -7.23 -21.82 -9.81
N SER A 37 -8.21 -21.18 -9.16
CA SER A 37 -9.34 -21.86 -8.52
C SER A 37 -10.44 -22.28 -9.52
N GLY A 38 -10.27 -22.00 -10.82
CA GLY A 38 -11.21 -22.34 -11.88
C GLY A 38 -12.33 -21.33 -12.16
N ASN A 39 -12.46 -20.28 -11.34
CA ASN A 39 -13.52 -19.26 -11.43
C ASN A 39 -12.92 -17.90 -11.78
N CYS A 40 -12.42 -17.77 -13.01
CA CYS A 40 -11.71 -16.57 -13.47
C CYS A 40 -12.70 -15.40 -13.68
N SER A 41 -12.64 -14.39 -12.81
CA SER A 41 -13.54 -13.22 -12.86
C SER A 41 -12.76 -11.91 -12.76
N ILE A 42 -12.74 -11.16 -13.86
CA ILE A 42 -12.07 -9.85 -13.92
C ILE A 42 -12.87 -8.80 -13.16
N ASP A 43 -14.20 -8.89 -13.19
CA ASP A 43 -15.08 -7.95 -12.50
C ASP A 43 -14.86 -8.01 -10.98
N ASP A 44 -14.73 -9.21 -10.41
CA ASP A 44 -14.47 -9.38 -8.97
C ASP A 44 -13.10 -8.87 -8.57
N ALA A 45 -12.07 -9.08 -9.40
CA ALA A 45 -10.73 -8.56 -9.14
C ALA A 45 -10.68 -7.03 -9.15
N LEU A 46 -11.38 -6.39 -10.08
CA LEU A 46 -11.49 -4.94 -10.13
C LEU A 46 -12.28 -4.38 -8.94
N LYS A 47 -13.39 -5.03 -8.57
CA LYS A 47 -14.18 -4.67 -7.37
C LYS A 47 -13.33 -4.78 -6.10
N ILE A 48 -12.61 -5.89 -5.91
CA ILE A 48 -11.73 -6.08 -4.75
C ILE A 48 -10.66 -4.99 -4.71
N GLY A 49 -9.95 -4.75 -5.82
CA GLY A 49 -8.94 -3.69 -5.89
C GLY A 49 -9.49 -2.29 -5.58
N PHE A 50 -10.69 -1.97 -6.08
CA PHE A 50 -11.37 -0.72 -5.82
C PHE A 50 -11.76 -0.57 -4.35
N PHE A 51 -12.48 -1.54 -3.78
CA PHE A 51 -12.91 -1.49 -2.39
C PHE A 51 -11.71 -1.53 -1.42
N GLU A 52 -10.67 -2.31 -1.72
CA GLU A 52 -9.45 -2.32 -0.92
C GLU A 52 -8.84 -0.93 -0.83
N PHE A 53 -8.70 -0.22 -1.96
CA PHE A 53 -8.12 1.12 -2.00
C PHE A 53 -8.89 2.10 -1.09
N PHE A 54 -10.20 2.21 -1.28
CA PHE A 54 -11.02 3.18 -0.54
C PHE A 54 -11.20 2.80 0.93
N ILE A 55 -11.43 1.53 1.23
CA ILE A 55 -11.63 1.08 2.61
C ILE A 55 -10.31 1.19 3.39
N LYS A 56 -9.16 0.77 2.84
CA LYS A 56 -7.87 0.95 3.52
C LYS A 56 -7.54 2.42 3.72
N LEU A 57 -7.89 3.30 2.78
CA LEU A 57 -7.71 4.74 2.95
C LEU A 57 -8.51 5.27 4.15
N ALA A 58 -9.80 4.92 4.23
CA ALA A 58 -10.68 5.34 5.32
C ALA A 58 -10.19 4.79 6.68
N ILE A 59 -9.92 3.48 6.76
CA ILE A 59 -9.48 2.83 8.00
C ILE A 59 -8.10 3.35 8.43
N TYR A 60 -7.17 3.57 7.50
CA TYR A 60 -5.87 4.17 7.82
C TYR A 60 -6.02 5.54 8.47
N TYR A 61 -6.91 6.37 7.92
CA TYR A 61 -7.21 7.67 8.50
C TYR A 61 -7.73 7.56 9.93
N PHE A 62 -8.72 6.68 10.18
CA PHE A 62 -9.24 6.46 11.53
C PHE A 62 -8.19 5.89 12.49
N HIS A 63 -7.38 4.93 12.03
CA HIS A 63 -6.26 4.37 12.79
C HIS A 63 -5.27 5.47 13.21
N GLU A 64 -4.91 6.36 12.29
CA GLU A 64 -4.05 7.50 12.59
C GLU A 64 -4.68 8.44 13.62
N ARG A 65 -5.99 8.73 13.52
CA ARG A 65 -6.69 9.59 14.48
C ARG A 65 -6.78 8.99 15.87
N ILE A 66 -7.04 7.69 15.98
CA ILE A 66 -7.04 6.98 17.26
C ILE A 66 -5.64 7.03 17.88
N TRP A 67 -4.59 6.79 17.10
CA TRP A 67 -3.21 6.88 17.57
C TRP A 67 -2.80 8.29 17.99
N GLN A 68 -3.19 9.31 17.24
CA GLN A 68 -2.94 10.71 17.59
C GLN A 68 -3.64 11.11 18.88
N PHE A 69 -4.87 10.64 19.10
CA PHE A 69 -5.59 10.86 20.33
C PHE A 69 -4.95 10.13 21.52
N ALA A 70 -4.56 8.86 21.33
CA ALA A 70 -3.96 8.03 22.38
C ALA A 70 -2.55 8.47 22.80
N LEU A 71 -1.80 9.09 21.88
CA LEU A 71 -0.44 9.61 22.13
C LEU A 71 -0.41 11.12 22.35
N LYS A 72 -1.56 11.76 22.55
CA LYS A 72 -1.63 13.19 22.80
C LYS A 72 -0.81 13.52 24.05
N ASP A 73 0.12 14.46 23.91
CA ASP A 73 1.03 14.94 24.96
C ASP A 73 2.11 13.93 25.43
N ALA A 74 2.33 12.83 24.69
CA ALA A 74 3.39 11.85 24.97
C ALA A 74 4.55 11.94 23.93
N GLU A 75 5.80 11.74 24.37
CA GLU A 75 6.92 11.57 23.45
C GLU A 75 6.80 10.24 22.68
N VAL A 76 6.90 10.29 21.35
CA VAL A 76 6.80 9.10 20.50
C VAL A 76 8.06 8.26 20.64
N THR A 77 7.96 7.15 21.37
CA THR A 77 9.04 6.19 21.57
C THR A 77 9.13 5.17 20.44
N LYS A 78 10.30 4.54 20.28
CA LYS A 78 10.52 3.46 19.29
C LYS A 78 9.50 2.32 19.44
N ARG A 79 9.07 1.99 20.66
CA ARG A 79 8.08 0.93 20.94
C ARG A 79 6.70 1.29 20.42
N GLN A 80 6.27 2.54 20.59
CA GLN A 80 4.97 3.01 20.07
C GLN A 80 4.93 2.99 18.54
N THR A 81 6.01 3.39 17.86
CA THR A 81 6.12 3.27 16.39
C THR A 81 6.02 1.81 15.93
N LEU A 82 6.65 0.89 16.66
CA LEU A 82 6.55 -0.55 16.37
C LEU A 82 5.12 -1.05 16.54
N TYR A 83 4.45 -0.75 17.67
CA TYR A 83 3.05 -1.15 17.92
C TYR A 83 2.07 -0.55 16.91
N LYS A 84 2.28 0.71 16.54
CA LYS A 84 1.49 1.36 15.48
C LYS A 84 1.65 0.64 14.14
N THR A 85 2.88 0.25 13.79
CA THR A 85 3.15 -0.49 12.55
C THR A 85 2.52 -1.88 12.58
N ILE A 86 2.69 -2.63 13.67
CA ILE A 86 2.11 -3.97 13.83
C ILE A 86 0.59 -3.91 13.78
N SER A 87 -0.04 -2.98 14.51
CA SER A 87 -1.50 -2.82 14.49
C SER A 87 -2.02 -2.51 13.08
N TRP A 88 -1.35 -1.64 12.33
CA TRP A 88 -1.73 -1.38 10.94
C TRP A 88 -1.60 -2.63 10.06
N ARG A 89 -0.53 -3.42 10.22
CA ARG A 89 -0.35 -4.65 9.44
C ARG A 89 -1.45 -5.67 9.70
N VAL A 90 -1.80 -5.89 10.97
CA VAL A 90 -2.89 -6.81 11.36
C VAL A 90 -4.23 -6.35 10.80
N ILE A 91 -4.54 -5.05 10.89
CA ILE A 91 -5.79 -4.49 10.36
C ILE A 91 -5.83 -4.66 8.84
N ALA A 92 -4.76 -4.28 8.14
CA ALA A 92 -4.71 -4.32 6.68
C ALA A 92 -4.84 -5.75 6.11
N THR A 93 -4.21 -6.75 6.73
CA THR A 93 -4.31 -8.15 6.28
C THR A 93 -5.69 -8.72 6.54
N THR A 94 -6.26 -8.45 7.72
CA THR A 94 -7.62 -8.88 8.08
C THR A 94 -8.64 -8.27 7.12
N MET A 95 -8.47 -7.00 6.76
CA MET A 95 -9.34 -6.32 5.80
C MET A 95 -9.30 -6.93 4.41
N THR A 96 -8.12 -7.28 3.88
CA THR A 96 -8.04 -7.97 2.58
C THR A 96 -8.79 -9.30 2.65
N PHE A 97 -8.60 -10.10 3.69
CA PHE A 97 -9.30 -11.36 3.87
C PHE A 97 -10.84 -11.18 3.89
N ILE A 98 -11.33 -10.21 4.66
CA ILE A 98 -12.77 -9.91 4.72
C ILE A 98 -13.29 -9.42 3.36
N ILE A 99 -12.62 -8.47 2.72
CA ILE A 99 -13.05 -7.92 1.42
C ILE A 99 -13.10 -9.02 0.37
N SER A 100 -12.04 -9.82 0.24
CA SER A 100 -12.01 -10.93 -0.71
C SER A 100 -13.07 -11.99 -0.39
N GLY A 101 -13.25 -12.35 0.88
CA GLY A 101 -14.28 -13.31 1.29
C GLY A 101 -15.70 -12.83 1.02
N THR A 102 -15.99 -11.55 1.30
CA THR A 102 -17.31 -10.94 1.04
C THR A 102 -17.63 -10.80 -0.44
N ILE A 103 -16.65 -10.42 -1.28
CA ILE A 103 -16.90 -10.17 -2.70
C ILE A 103 -16.97 -11.49 -3.48
N LEU A 104 -16.13 -12.46 -3.13
CA LEU A 104 -16.13 -13.77 -3.79
C LEU A 104 -17.20 -14.71 -3.25
N ASP A 105 -17.86 -14.36 -2.13
CA ASP A 105 -18.74 -15.24 -1.35
C ASP A 105 -18.07 -16.57 -0.93
N VAL A 106 -16.74 -16.55 -0.80
CA VAL A 106 -15.91 -17.70 -0.40
C VAL A 106 -15.06 -17.31 0.81
N PHE A 107 -15.62 -17.49 2.00
CA PHE A 107 -14.83 -17.46 3.24
C PHE A 107 -14.12 -18.80 3.44
N GLY A 108 -12.93 -18.93 2.85
CA GLY A 108 -12.18 -20.18 2.88
C GLY A 108 -10.73 -20.03 2.39
N GLU A 109 -10.20 -21.10 1.80
CA GLU A 109 -8.81 -21.18 1.36
C GLU A 109 -8.45 -20.11 0.31
N THR A 110 -9.35 -19.82 -0.62
CA THR A 110 -9.13 -18.82 -1.69
C THR A 110 -8.87 -17.43 -1.15
N ALA A 111 -9.71 -16.94 -0.23
CA ALA A 111 -9.54 -15.62 0.39
C ALA A 111 -8.26 -15.55 1.25
N LEU A 112 -7.92 -16.66 1.92
CA LEU A 112 -6.67 -16.76 2.68
C LEU A 112 -5.45 -16.72 1.76
N TYR A 113 -5.48 -17.44 0.63
CA TYR A 113 -4.40 -17.41 -0.35
C TYR A 113 -4.21 -16.03 -0.96
N ILE A 114 -5.29 -15.31 -1.29
CA ILE A 114 -5.21 -13.92 -1.73
C ILE A 114 -4.51 -13.07 -0.67
N ALA A 115 -4.97 -13.11 0.58
CA ALA A 115 -4.41 -12.30 1.66
C ALA A 115 -2.93 -12.61 1.93
N LEU A 116 -2.53 -13.89 1.87
CA LEU A 116 -1.13 -14.30 2.05
C LEU A 116 -0.24 -13.88 0.88
N ILE A 117 -0.65 -14.17 -0.36
CA ILE A 117 0.12 -13.82 -1.55
C ILE A 117 0.28 -12.30 -1.63
N GLU A 118 -0.79 -11.55 -1.37
CA GLU A 118 -0.76 -10.09 -1.33
C GLU A 118 0.25 -9.55 -0.30
N LEU A 119 0.30 -10.16 0.90
CA LEU A 119 1.25 -9.75 1.93
C LEU A 119 2.70 -9.90 1.45
N PHE A 120 3.03 -11.03 0.82
CA PHE A 120 4.38 -11.30 0.32
C PHE A 120 4.69 -10.48 -0.95
N SER A 121 3.77 -10.37 -1.90
CA SER A 121 3.94 -9.61 -3.14
C SER A 121 4.18 -8.13 -2.84
N LYS A 122 3.33 -7.52 -1.99
CA LYS A 122 3.49 -6.10 -1.61
C LYS A 122 4.80 -5.86 -0.87
N PHE A 123 5.29 -6.81 -0.09
CA PHE A 123 6.61 -6.67 0.55
C PHE A 123 7.75 -6.63 -0.49
N ILE A 124 7.75 -7.57 -1.43
CA ILE A 124 8.76 -7.66 -2.51
C ILE A 124 8.69 -6.41 -3.40
N LEU A 125 7.49 -6.04 -3.85
CA LEU A 125 7.27 -4.89 -4.71
C LEU A 125 7.68 -3.58 -4.03
N TYR A 126 7.38 -3.43 -2.73
CA TYR A 126 7.78 -2.24 -1.99
C TYR A 126 9.30 -2.12 -1.92
N TYR A 127 9.99 -3.22 -1.63
CA TYR A 127 11.45 -3.23 -1.62
C TYR A 127 12.04 -2.86 -2.97
N LEU A 128 11.53 -3.44 -4.07
CA LEU A 128 11.97 -3.12 -5.43
C LEU A 128 11.67 -1.67 -5.79
N HIS A 129 10.49 -1.17 -5.44
CA HIS A 129 10.08 0.22 -5.64
C HIS A 129 11.04 1.19 -4.96
N GLU A 130 11.36 0.95 -3.69
CA GLU A 130 12.31 1.77 -2.93
C GLU A 130 13.70 1.75 -3.59
N ARG A 131 14.19 0.57 -4.00
CA ARG A 131 15.49 0.43 -4.68
C ARG A 131 15.54 1.16 -6.01
N MET A 132 14.47 1.11 -6.80
CA MET A 132 14.37 1.88 -8.06
C MET A 132 14.40 3.38 -7.78
N TRP A 133 13.67 3.85 -6.76
CA TRP A 133 13.66 5.26 -6.38
C TRP A 133 15.01 5.78 -5.93
N LEU A 134 15.81 4.98 -5.23
CA LEU A 134 17.18 5.34 -4.83
C LEU A 134 18.14 5.50 -6.01
N LYS A 135 17.89 4.79 -7.12
CA LYS A 135 18.69 4.90 -8.35
C LYS A 135 18.32 6.12 -9.20
N LEU A 136 17.17 6.74 -8.97
CA LEU A 136 16.73 7.92 -9.71
C LEU A 136 17.47 9.19 -9.24
N PRO A 137 18.18 9.91 -10.13
CA PRO A 137 18.95 11.09 -9.75
C PRO A 137 18.03 12.22 -9.24
N LEU A 138 18.28 12.63 -7.98
CA LEU A 138 17.49 13.60 -7.21
C LEU A 138 17.27 14.95 -7.91
N GLY A 139 18.13 15.34 -8.84
CA GLY A 139 18.08 16.63 -9.55
C GLY A 139 17.22 16.65 -10.81
N LYS A 140 16.87 15.51 -11.40
CA LYS A 140 16.24 15.46 -12.74
C LYS A 140 14.73 15.72 -12.71
N ILE A 141 14.04 15.28 -11.66
CA ILE A 141 12.58 15.45 -11.51
C ILE A 141 12.20 16.92 -11.38
N ARG A 142 12.98 17.71 -10.61
CA ARG A 142 12.73 19.16 -10.47
C ARG A 142 12.87 19.89 -11.80
N ASN A 143 13.90 19.58 -12.60
CA ASN A 143 14.14 20.28 -13.87
C ASN A 143 13.14 19.87 -14.96
N PHE A 144 12.52 18.68 -14.86
CA PHE A 144 11.47 18.26 -15.79
C PHE A 144 10.13 18.96 -15.51
N PHE A 145 9.73 19.08 -14.24
CA PHE A 145 8.47 19.75 -13.85
C PHE A 145 8.58 21.26 -13.73
N PHE A 146 9.75 21.78 -13.33
CA PHE A 146 10.06 23.20 -13.22
C PHE A 146 11.37 23.47 -13.96
N PRO A 147 11.35 23.52 -15.31
CA PRO A 147 12.50 23.99 -16.05
C PRO A 147 12.81 25.41 -15.59
N LYS A 148 14.05 25.66 -15.14
CA LYS A 148 14.52 27.02 -14.88
C LYS A 148 14.41 27.78 -16.21
N LYS A 149 13.47 28.73 -16.32
CA LYS A 149 13.55 29.76 -17.36
C LYS A 149 14.78 30.60 -17.03
N ASN A 150 15.86 30.39 -17.77
CA ASN A 150 16.98 31.32 -17.76
C ASN A 150 16.48 32.60 -18.45
N HIS A 151 16.48 33.71 -17.71
CA HIS A 151 16.48 35.05 -18.28
C HIS A 151 17.93 35.50 -18.42
#